data_AF-A0A957XIV7-F1
#
_entry.id   AF-A0A957XIV7-F1
#
_cell.length_a   1.000
_cell.length_b   1.000
_cell.length_c   1.000
_cell.angle_alpha   90.00
_cell.angle_beta   90.00
_cell.angle_gamma   90.00
#
_symmetry.space_group_name_H-M   'P 1'
#
loop_
_entity.id
_entity.type
_entity.pdbx_description
1 polymer ?
#
loop_
_entity_poly.entity_id
_entity_poly.type
_entity_poly.pdbx_seq_one_letter_code
_entity_poly.pdbx_strand_id
1 'polypeptide(L)' 'MIENLSGLRRSSKSIIANFVEGYGRRYYPKEYIKFLTYALASCDETKAHLELLYETGSMSQDQFNTFYPNYRKIGT' A
#
# COMPACT_ATOMS: atom_id res chain seq x y z
N MET A 1 -2.71 -16.86 11.37
CA MET A 1 -1.88 -15.68 11.73
C MET A 1 -0.79 -15.34 10.69
N ILE A 2 -0.37 -16.27 9.79
CA ILE A 2 0.71 -16.02 8.79
C ILE A 2 0.21 -15.34 7.50
N GLU A 3 -1.08 -15.46 7.15
CA GLU A 3 -1.64 -14.87 5.91
C GLU A 3 -1.63 -13.34 5.87
N ASN A 4 -1.77 -12.68 7.03
CA ASN A 4 -1.83 -11.21 7.08
C ASN A 4 -0.47 -10.54 6.79
N LEU A 5 0.62 -11.17 7.23
CA LEU A 5 1.99 -10.71 6.97
C LEU A 5 2.43 -10.99 5.52
N SER A 6 1.95 -12.08 4.92
CA SER A 6 2.22 -12.38 3.51
C SER A 6 1.46 -11.41 2.58
N GLY A 7 0.22 -11.06 2.91
CA GLY A 7 -0.58 -10.04 2.23
C GLY A 7 0.04 -8.64 2.29
N LEU A 8 0.57 -8.24 3.44
CA LEU A 8 1.29 -6.96 3.60
C LEU A 8 2.51 -6.86 2.67
N ARG A 9 3.38 -7.87 2.67
CA ARG A 9 4.59 -7.87 1.82
C ARG A 9 4.25 -7.86 0.33
N ARG A 10 3.16 -8.52 -0.05
CA ARG A 10 2.70 -8.58 -1.43
C ARG A 10 2.13 -7.25 -1.90
N SER A 11 1.17 -6.69 -1.14
CA SER A 11 0.54 -5.41 -1.47
C SER A 11 1.56 -4.28 -1.54
N SER A 12 2.51 -4.19 -0.60
CA SER A 12 3.57 -3.18 -0.63
C SER A 12 4.47 -3.26 -1.88
N LYS A 13 4.78 -4.48 -2.36
CA LYS A 13 5.54 -4.65 -3.62
C LYS A 13 4.71 -4.26 -4.84
N SER A 14 3.42 -4.56 -4.83
CA SER A 14 2.50 -4.23 -5.92
C SER A 14 2.33 -2.72 -6.11
N ILE A 15 2.37 -1.91 -5.05
CA ILE A 15 2.37 -0.44 -5.15
C ILE A 15 3.51 0.04 -6.07
N ILE A 16 4.73 -0.39 -5.79
CA ILE A 16 5.93 0.02 -6.53
C ILE A 16 5.86 -0.48 -7.98
N ALA A 17 5.48 -1.76 -8.18
CA ALA A 17 5.36 -2.34 -9.51
C ALA A 17 4.33 -1.58 -10.38
N ASN A 18 3.13 -1.34 -9.85
CA ASN A 18 2.07 -0.60 -10.55
C ASN A 18 2.49 0.84 -10.88
N PHE A 19 3.22 1.51 -9.98
CA PHE A 19 3.72 2.86 -10.22
C PHE A 19 4.77 2.89 -11.34
N VAL A 20 5.76 1.98 -11.31
CA VAL A 20 6.83 1.91 -12.33
C VAL A 20 6.24 1.55 -13.70
N GLU A 21 5.33 0.60 -13.76
CA GLU A 21 4.64 0.22 -15.01
C GLU A 21 3.77 1.36 -15.56
N GLY A 22 3.03 2.04 -14.68
CA GLY A 22 2.26 3.22 -15.04
C GLY A 22 3.15 4.33 -15.60
N TYR A 23 4.25 4.65 -14.92
CA TYR A 23 5.19 5.68 -15.37
C TYR A 23 5.82 5.36 -16.73
N GLY A 24 6.09 4.08 -17.02
CA GLY A 24 6.51 3.62 -18.34
C GLY A 24 5.48 3.88 -19.45
N ARG A 25 4.19 3.95 -19.09
CA ARG A 25 3.06 4.22 -19.99
C ARG A 25 2.53 5.65 -19.89
N ARG A 26 3.31 6.60 -19.33
CA ARG A 26 2.89 8.00 -19.14
C ARG A 26 2.41 8.72 -20.41
N TYR A 27 2.85 8.29 -21.59
CA TYR A 27 2.41 8.83 -22.88
C TYR A 27 0.99 8.39 -23.29
N TYR A 28 0.41 7.41 -22.59
CA TYR A 28 -0.95 6.90 -22.77
C TYR A 28 -1.78 7.24 -21.53
N PRO A 29 -2.44 8.41 -21.47
CA PRO A 29 -3.06 8.92 -20.23
C PRO A 29 -4.05 7.96 -19.59
N LYS A 30 -4.86 7.26 -20.39
CA LYS A 30 -5.84 6.28 -19.88
C LYS A 30 -5.17 5.09 -19.19
N GLU A 31 -4.08 4.58 -19.75
CA GLU A 31 -3.33 3.49 -19.12
C GLU A 31 -2.57 3.99 -17.89
N TYR A 32 -1.95 5.17 -17.98
CA TYR A 32 -1.25 5.76 -16.86
C TYR A 32 -2.17 5.94 -15.63
N ILE A 33 -3.35 6.52 -15.82
CA ILE A 33 -4.35 6.70 -14.76
C ILE A 33 -4.81 5.36 -14.18
N LYS A 34 -5.00 4.35 -15.03
CA LYS A 34 -5.37 2.98 -14.59
C LYS A 34 -4.32 2.39 -13.65
N PHE A 35 -3.04 2.48 -14.02
CA PHE A 35 -1.95 1.98 -13.19
C PHE A 35 -1.78 2.77 -11.88
N LEU A 36 -1.97 4.10 -11.91
CA LEU A 36 -1.99 4.90 -10.69
C LEU A 36 -3.15 4.50 -9.76
N THR A 37 -4.32 4.20 -10.32
CA THR A 37 -5.48 3.71 -9.57
C THR A 37 -5.17 2.37 -8.91
N TYR A 38 -4.48 1.47 -9.61
CA TYR A 38 -4.04 0.19 -9.03
C TYR A 38 -2.98 0.36 -7.95
N ALA A 39 -2.02 1.27 -8.12
CA ALA A 39 -1.05 1.59 -7.08
C ALA A 39 -1.74 2.12 -5.81
N LEU A 40 -2.75 3.00 -5.97
CA LEU A 40 -3.53 3.53 -4.85
C LEU A 40 -4.36 2.46 -4.14
N ALA A 41 -5.02 1.58 -4.89
CA ALA A 41 -5.78 0.47 -4.31
C ALA A 41 -4.86 -0.47 -3.49
N SER A 42 -3.65 -0.76 -3.97
CA SER A 42 -2.66 -1.53 -3.22
C SER A 42 -2.17 -0.80 -1.96
N CYS A 43 -2.09 0.53 -1.97
CA CYS A 43 -1.78 1.32 -0.76
C CYS A 43 -2.86 1.14 0.31
N ASP A 44 -4.14 1.19 -0.07
CA ASP A 44 -5.24 1.04 0.87
C ASP A 44 -5.33 -0.39 1.43
N GLU A 45 -5.04 -1.40 0.61
CA GLU A 45 -4.90 -2.79 1.07
C GLU A 45 -3.75 -2.94 2.09
N THR A 46 -2.59 -2.31 1.85
CA THR A 46 -1.48 -2.30 2.82
C THR A 46 -1.89 -1.63 4.14
N LYS A 47 -2.66 -0.53 4.11
CA LYS A 47 -3.18 0.11 5.34
C LYS A 47 -4.11 -0.82 6.12
N ALA A 48 -5.07 -1.47 5.45
CA ALA A 48 -5.99 -2.41 6.08
C ALA A 48 -5.23 -3.58 6.75
N HIS A 49 -4.16 -4.08 6.12
CA HIS A 49 -3.31 -5.09 6.73
C HIS A 49 -2.54 -4.57 7.95
N LEU A 50 -2.05 -3.33 7.94
CA LEU A 50 -1.38 -2.71 9.10
C LEU A 50 -2.34 -2.53 10.28
N GLU A 51 -3.57 -2.08 10.02
CA GLU A 51 -4.62 -1.94 11.03
C GLU A 51 -4.97 -3.29 11.65
N LEU A 52 -5.15 -4.33 10.83
CA LEU A 52 -5.42 -5.69 11.31
C LEU A 52 -4.25 -6.27 12.14
N LEU A 53 -3.00 -6.01 11.75
CA LEU A 53 -1.83 -6.44 12.51
C LEU A 53 -1.74 -5.76 13.88
N TYR A 54 -2.16 -4.50 13.96
CA TYR A 54 -2.27 -3.77 15.21
C TYR A 54 -3.41 -4.30 16.10
N GLU A 55 -4.62 -4.48 15.54
CA GLU A 55 -5.78 -5.01 16.27
C GLU A 55 -5.55 -6.42 16.82
N THR A 56 -4.84 -7.26 16.07
CA THR A 56 -4.52 -8.64 16.50
C THR A 56 -3.37 -8.72 17.51
N GLY A 57 -2.78 -7.58 17.91
CA GLY A 57 -1.64 -7.52 18.81
C GLY A 57 -0.34 -8.06 18.21
N SER A 58 -0.31 -8.29 16.89
CA SER A 58 0.86 -8.80 16.15
C SER A 58 1.92 -7.73 15.91
N MET A 59 1.58 -6.46 16.14
CA MET A 59 2.45 -5.31 15.92
C MET A 59 2.36 -4.36 17.13
N SER A 60 3.51 -3.84 17.59
CA SER A 60 3.54 -2.92 18.72
C SER A 60 3.04 -1.52 18.32
N GLN A 61 2.58 -0.75 19.32
CA GLN A 61 2.14 0.63 19.12
C GLN A 61 3.25 1.50 18.48
N ASP A 62 4.50 1.31 18.88
CA ASP A 62 5.65 2.04 18.31
C ASP A 62 5.87 1.73 16.83
N GLN A 63 5.70 0.47 16.44
CA GLN A 63 5.79 0.06 15.04
C GLN A 63 4.62 0.65 14.23
N PHE A 64 3.39 0.58 14.76
CA PHE A 64 2.23 1.20 14.13
C PHE A 64 2.41 2.72 13.94
N ASN A 65 2.81 3.44 15.00
CA ASN A 65 3.02 4.89 14.99
C ASN A 65 4.19 5.32 14.09
N THR A 66 5.12 4.43 13.77
CA THR A 66 6.19 4.72 12.80
C THR A 66 5.69 4.62 11.36
N PHE A 67 4.90 3.60 11.04
CA PHE A 67 4.46 3.34 9.67
C PHE A 67 3.20 4.13 9.28
N TYR A 68 2.23 4.27 10.18
CA TYR A 68 0.93 4.90 9.94
C TYR A 68 0.99 6.38 9.50
N PRO A 69 1.80 7.28 10.11
CA PRO A 69 1.81 8.69 9.71
C PRO A 69 2.32 8.93 8.28
N ASN A 70 3.13 8.01 7.72
CA ASN A 70 3.57 8.11 6.32
C ASN A 70 2.44 7.86 5.31
N TYR A 71 1.39 7.14 5.72
CA TYR A 71 0.21 6.87 4.89
C TYR A 71 -0.82 8.01 4.92
N ARG A 72 -0.76 8.90 5.92
CA ARG A 72 -1.67 10.05 6.06
C ARG A 72 -1.28 11.24 5.18
N LYS A 73 -0.14 11.20 4.47
CA LYS A 73 0.41 12.33 3.71
C LYS A 73 0.00 12.39 2.23
N ILE A 74 -0.95 11.55 1.78
CA ILE A 74 -1.48 11.53 0.39
C ILE A 74 -2.99 11.84 0.41
N GLY A 75 -3.40 12.86 1.17
CA GLY A 75 -4.81 13.20 1.38
C GLY A 75 -5.07 14.66 1.74
N THR A 76 -4.16 15.56 1.41
CA THR A 76 -4.28 17.04 1.52
C THR A 76 -3.45 17.66 0.42
#